data_AF-X0W1N2-F1
#
_entry.id   AF-X0W1N2-F1
#
_cell.length_a   1.000
_cell.length_b   1.000
_cell.length_c   1.000
_cell.angle_alpha   90.00
_cell.angle_beta   90.00
_cell.angle_gamma   90.00
#
_symmetry.space_group_name_H-M   'P 1'
#
loop_
_entity.id
_entity.type
_entity.pdbx_description
1 polymer ?
#
loop_
_entity_poly.entity_id
_entity_poly.type
_entity_poly.pdbx_seq_one_letter_code
_entity_poly.pdbx_strand_id
1 'polypeptide(L)'
;AFTVFFNAISGDAAGGVDVLMRYTLRLLTAQQFQRAATLFCAMEHLRRANPGSLGTRSFEIGLWVGGSATPNKRDDAISKLRKLQRDPDAENPFVLLRCPWCAAKFGPQESAGLEARGSRQVFGRTKTHSGAINVLGYSKERRGSADTVVYRCSDKNCEFGGLPGSGRLPLPIVVIDEDVLERPPNLLIGTVDKFAMLAWSPRARSIFGIDESGRHKGRPPTLVIQDELHLISGPLGSMVGAYETVIEALCIDPLGG
;
A
#
# COMPACT_ATOMS: atom_id res chain seq x y z
N ALA A 1 9.21 12.67 1.65
CA ALA A 1 8.85 13.60 0.57
C ALA A 1 10.06 14.19 -0.11
N PHE A 2 10.93 14.94 0.60
CA PHE A 2 12.08 15.61 -0.01
C PHE A 2 12.95 14.67 -0.84
N THR A 3 13.42 13.56 -0.26
CA THR A 3 14.24 12.55 -0.96
C THR A 3 13.54 12.00 -2.21
N VAL A 4 12.26 11.68 -2.12
CA VAL A 4 11.48 11.14 -3.25
C VAL A 4 11.36 12.15 -4.38
N PHE A 5 11.09 13.44 -4.08
CA PHE A 5 11.08 14.48 -5.09
C PHE A 5 12.47 14.76 -5.66
N PHE A 6 13.50 14.76 -4.80
CA PHE A 6 14.87 14.95 -5.22
C PHE A 6 15.30 13.88 -6.23
N ASN A 7 15.02 12.60 -5.95
CA ASN A 7 15.33 11.50 -6.87
C ASN A 7 14.58 11.65 -8.21
N ALA A 8 13.29 12.00 -8.16
CA ALA A 8 12.49 12.22 -9.37
C ALA A 8 13.02 13.36 -10.24
N ILE A 9 13.41 14.49 -9.63
CA ILE A 9 13.94 15.67 -10.34
C ILE A 9 15.36 15.43 -10.85
N SER A 10 16.18 14.68 -10.11
CA SER A 10 17.57 14.40 -10.49
C SER A 10 17.69 13.45 -11.69
N GLY A 11 16.58 12.83 -12.12
CA GLY A 11 16.59 11.80 -13.17
C GLY A 11 17.21 10.47 -12.73
N ASP A 12 17.47 10.34 -11.43
CA ASP A 12 18.20 9.24 -10.83
C ASP A 12 17.23 8.26 -10.17
N ALA A 13 16.49 7.55 -11.03
CA ALA A 13 15.40 6.70 -10.56
C ALA A 13 15.95 5.51 -9.76
N ALA A 14 15.49 5.35 -8.52
CA ALA A 14 15.73 4.14 -7.76
C ALA A 14 15.20 2.91 -8.53
N GLY A 15 16.00 1.85 -8.57
CA GLY A 15 15.59 0.58 -9.17
C GLY A 15 14.48 -0.10 -8.38
N GLY A 16 14.37 0.21 -7.08
CA GLY A 16 13.39 -0.30 -6.14
C GLY A 16 12.64 0.83 -5.44
N VAL A 17 12.79 0.90 -4.11
CA VAL A 17 12.24 1.99 -3.27
C VAL A 17 13.23 3.15 -3.17
N ASP A 18 12.74 4.39 -3.03
CA ASP A 18 13.58 5.55 -2.77
C ASP A 18 13.97 5.66 -1.29
N VAL A 19 12.98 5.37 -0.43
CA VAL A 19 13.07 5.47 1.02
C VAL A 19 12.53 4.19 1.65
N LEU A 20 13.32 3.59 2.54
CA LEU A 20 12.94 2.43 3.32
C LEU A 20 12.79 2.84 4.79
N MET A 21 11.59 2.69 5.36
CA MET A 21 11.34 2.97 6.78
C MET A 21 11.03 1.67 7.51
N ARG A 22 11.79 1.40 8.58
CA ARG A 22 11.80 0.12 9.28
C ARG A 22 11.26 0.26 10.70
N TYR A 23 10.36 -0.64 11.08
CA TYR A 23 9.74 -0.72 12.40
C TYR A 23 10.05 -2.03 13.09
N THR A 24 10.26 -1.99 14.40
CA THR A 24 10.50 -3.19 15.22
C THR A 24 9.20 -3.93 15.57
N LEU A 25 8.08 -3.25 15.82
CA LEU A 25 6.80 -3.86 16.24
C LEU A 25 5.54 -3.26 15.59
N ARG A 26 4.50 -4.11 15.51
CA ARG A 26 3.38 -4.09 14.53
C ARG A 26 2.31 -2.99 14.67
N LEU A 27 2.18 -2.28 15.79
CA LEU A 27 0.94 -1.51 16.05
C LEU A 27 1.03 -0.02 15.67
N LEU A 28 2.19 0.63 15.83
CA LEU A 28 2.35 2.04 15.44
C LEU A 28 2.40 2.25 13.92
N THR A 29 2.70 1.19 13.16
CA THR A 29 2.96 1.25 11.72
C THR A 29 1.74 1.71 10.91
N ALA A 30 0.53 1.30 11.30
CA ALA A 30 -0.70 1.63 10.58
C ALA A 30 -1.08 3.12 10.68
N GLN A 31 -0.91 3.73 11.85
CA GLN A 31 -1.23 5.16 12.05
C GLN A 31 -0.20 6.06 11.35
N GLN A 32 1.09 5.72 11.43
CA GLN A 32 2.11 6.47 10.69
C GLN A 32 1.93 6.32 9.18
N PHE A 33 1.57 5.13 8.71
CA PHE A 33 1.19 4.90 7.32
C PHE A 33 -0.02 5.74 6.89
N GLN A 34 -1.08 5.81 7.71
CA GLN A 34 -2.26 6.66 7.44
C GLN A 34 -1.88 8.14 7.29
N ARG A 35 -1.02 8.66 8.17
CA ARG A 35 -0.55 10.06 8.10
C ARG A 35 0.31 10.31 6.86
N ALA A 36 1.21 9.39 6.55
CA ALA A 36 2.08 9.50 5.38
C ALA A 36 1.31 9.33 4.05
N ALA A 37 0.21 8.58 4.03
CA ALA A 37 -0.60 8.39 2.84
C ALA A 37 -1.22 9.69 2.31
N THR A 38 -1.63 10.62 3.20
CA THR A 38 -2.11 11.95 2.78
C THR A 38 -1.03 12.73 2.05
N LEU A 39 0.20 12.69 2.53
CA LEU A 39 1.34 13.32 1.87
C LEU A 39 1.57 12.74 0.47
N PHE A 40 1.49 11.42 0.31
CA PHE A 40 1.63 10.77 -1.00
C PHE A 40 0.48 11.12 -1.96
N CYS A 41 -0.74 11.31 -1.48
CA CYS A 41 -1.84 11.83 -2.29
C CYS A 41 -1.51 13.25 -2.80
N ALA A 42 -1.03 14.14 -1.93
CA ALA A 42 -0.62 15.49 -2.33
C ALA A 42 0.57 15.48 -3.31
N MET A 43 1.55 14.60 -3.10
CA MET A 43 2.68 14.44 -4.01
C MET A 43 2.24 13.96 -5.39
N GLU A 44 1.34 12.97 -5.47
CA GLU A 44 0.84 12.47 -6.74
C GLU A 44 -0.02 13.51 -7.47
N HIS A 45 -0.81 14.31 -6.74
CA HIS A 45 -1.51 15.47 -7.30
C HIS A 45 -0.53 16.45 -7.97
N LEU A 46 0.53 16.84 -7.26
CA LEU A 46 1.57 17.74 -7.79
C LEU A 46 2.29 17.14 -9.00
N ARG A 47 2.61 15.84 -8.97
CA ARG A 47 3.25 15.14 -10.08
C ARG A 47 2.40 15.16 -11.33
N ARG A 48 1.09 14.90 -11.21
CA ARG A 48 0.14 14.92 -12.33
C ARG A 48 0.04 16.30 -12.99
N ALA A 49 0.13 17.35 -12.19
CA ALA A 49 0.15 18.72 -12.70
C ALA A 49 1.50 19.08 -13.39
N ASN A 50 2.60 18.40 -13.05
CA ASN A 50 3.95 18.74 -13.50
C ASN A 50 4.75 17.52 -14.00
N PRO A 51 4.26 16.76 -15.01
CA PRO A 51 4.93 15.54 -15.46
C PRO A 51 6.30 15.80 -16.09
N GLY A 52 6.54 16.99 -16.64
CA GLY A 52 7.83 17.36 -17.24
C GLY A 52 8.98 17.48 -16.24
N SER A 53 8.71 17.85 -14.98
CA SER A 53 9.73 18.00 -13.94
C SER A 53 9.75 16.85 -12.93
N LEU A 54 8.61 16.20 -12.70
CA LEU A 54 8.47 15.15 -11.68
C LEU A 54 8.35 13.74 -12.27
N GLY A 55 8.42 13.60 -13.60
CA GLY A 55 8.41 12.33 -14.30
C GLY A 55 7.04 11.64 -14.35
N THR A 56 7.04 10.45 -14.95
CA THR A 56 5.82 9.68 -15.26
C THR A 56 5.51 8.59 -14.24
N ARG A 57 6.48 8.18 -13.41
CA ARG A 57 6.28 7.19 -12.35
C ARG A 57 5.43 7.80 -11.23
N SER A 58 4.28 7.19 -10.93
CA SER A 58 3.45 7.61 -9.79
C SER A 58 4.21 7.57 -8.48
N PHE A 59 4.00 8.57 -7.63
CA PHE A 59 4.49 8.54 -6.26
C PHE A 59 3.60 7.62 -5.44
N GLU A 60 4.16 6.54 -4.89
CA GLU A 60 3.42 5.54 -4.10
C GLU A 60 4.03 5.31 -2.71
N ILE A 61 3.17 5.01 -1.75
CA ILE A 61 3.56 4.53 -0.41
C ILE A 61 3.15 3.07 -0.22
N GLY A 62 4.08 2.29 0.35
CA GLY A 62 3.94 0.88 0.65
C GLY A 62 3.83 0.60 2.14
N LEU A 63 3.05 -0.42 2.49
CA LEU A 63 3.09 -1.07 3.79
C LEU A 63 3.41 -2.57 3.59
N TRP A 64 4.51 -3.03 4.18
CA TRP A 64 4.99 -4.41 4.10
C TRP A 64 5.18 -4.97 5.50
N VAL A 65 4.10 -5.55 6.03
CA VAL A 65 4.00 -6.01 7.41
C VAL A 65 3.46 -7.43 7.47
N GLY A 66 3.61 -8.11 8.61
CA GLY A 66 3.20 -9.51 8.80
C GLY A 66 1.80 -9.85 8.25
N GLY A 67 1.62 -11.09 7.78
CA GLY A 67 0.41 -11.53 7.06
C GLY A 67 -0.90 -11.51 7.86
N SER A 68 -0.84 -11.25 9.16
CA SER A 68 -2.01 -10.96 10.02
C SER A 68 -2.51 -9.53 9.89
N ALA A 69 -1.72 -8.62 9.31
CA ALA A 69 -2.06 -7.20 9.18
C ALA A 69 -2.40 -6.82 7.72
N THR A 70 -1.69 -7.37 6.73
CA THR A 70 -2.01 -7.17 5.30
C THR A 70 -1.90 -8.47 4.52
N PRO A 71 -2.60 -8.61 3.37
CA PRO A 71 -2.52 -9.83 2.55
C PRO A 71 -1.14 -9.96 1.86
N ASN A 72 -0.57 -11.16 1.89
CA ASN A 72 0.68 -11.42 1.15
C ASN A 72 0.43 -11.67 -0.35
N LYS A 73 -0.71 -12.27 -0.72
CA LYS A 73 -1.02 -12.69 -2.09
C LYS A 73 -2.24 -11.95 -2.65
N ARG A 74 -2.23 -11.67 -3.95
CA ARG A 74 -3.34 -11.02 -4.66
C ARG A 74 -4.63 -11.82 -4.59
N ASP A 75 -4.54 -13.14 -4.77
CA ASP A 75 -5.70 -14.03 -4.69
C ASP A 75 -6.35 -14.03 -3.31
N ASP A 76 -5.53 -13.96 -2.25
CA ASP A 76 -6.01 -13.82 -0.86
C ASP A 76 -6.70 -12.46 -0.66
N ALA A 77 -6.09 -11.36 -1.13
CA ALA A 77 -6.70 -10.03 -1.07
C ALA A 77 -8.05 -9.98 -1.79
N ILE A 78 -8.14 -10.53 -3.00
CA ILE A 78 -9.38 -10.59 -3.79
C ILE A 78 -10.43 -11.46 -3.08
N SER A 79 -10.03 -12.60 -2.51
CA SER A 79 -10.92 -13.48 -1.74
C SER A 79 -11.47 -12.78 -0.50
N LYS A 80 -10.62 -12.10 0.28
CA LYS A 80 -11.02 -11.31 1.45
C LYS A 80 -11.95 -10.16 1.08
N LEU A 81 -11.69 -9.45 -0.01
CA LEU A 81 -12.60 -8.41 -0.52
C LEU A 81 -13.97 -9.00 -0.88
N ARG A 82 -14.01 -10.13 -1.58
CA ARG A 82 -15.27 -10.83 -1.92
C ARG A 82 -16.02 -11.31 -0.69
N LYS A 83 -15.31 -11.75 0.35
CA LYS A 83 -15.91 -12.14 1.62
C LYS A 83 -16.55 -10.94 2.31
N LEU A 84 -15.81 -9.83 2.40
CA LEU A 84 -16.27 -8.57 2.98
C LEU A 84 -17.50 -7.99 2.25
N GLN A 85 -17.61 -8.22 0.94
CA GLN A 85 -18.78 -7.84 0.14
C GLN A 85 -20.04 -8.68 0.42
N ARG A 86 -19.87 -9.89 0.98
CA ARG A 86 -20.99 -10.78 1.33
C ARG A 86 -21.35 -10.71 2.81
N ASP A 87 -20.36 -10.42 3.64
CA ASP A 87 -20.42 -10.45 5.10
C ASP A 87 -19.74 -9.17 5.65
N PRO A 88 -20.51 -8.18 6.16
CA PRO A 88 -19.97 -6.94 6.71
C PRO A 88 -19.10 -7.15 7.95
N ASP A 89 -19.32 -8.25 8.66
CA ASP A 89 -18.61 -8.59 9.90
C ASP A 89 -17.32 -9.36 9.62
N ALA A 90 -17.04 -9.69 8.36
CA ALA A 90 -15.78 -10.30 7.98
C ALA A 90 -14.59 -9.38 8.29
N GLU A 91 -13.46 -10.00 8.64
CA GLU A 91 -12.21 -9.29 8.88
C GLU A 91 -11.81 -8.44 7.66
N ASN A 92 -11.57 -7.15 7.88
CA ASN A 92 -11.09 -6.22 6.86
C ASN A 92 -9.55 -6.10 6.93
N PRO A 93 -8.80 -6.70 5.98
CA PRO A 93 -7.33 -6.66 5.98
C PRO A 93 -6.76 -5.36 5.39
N PHE A 94 -7.62 -4.42 4.97
CA PHE A 94 -7.22 -3.20 4.27
C PHE A 94 -7.10 -2.05 5.28
N VAL A 95 -5.90 -1.91 5.85
CA VAL A 95 -5.48 -0.99 6.95
C VAL A 95 -6.04 0.44 6.90
N LEU A 96 -6.43 0.93 5.71
CA LEU A 96 -7.08 2.23 5.56
C LEU A 96 -8.61 2.10 5.64
N LEU A 97 -9.17 2.74 6.66
CA LEU A 97 -10.62 2.82 6.89
C LEU A 97 -11.23 4.16 6.43
N ARG A 98 -10.40 5.08 5.92
CA ARG A 98 -10.82 6.36 5.34
C ARG A 98 -9.90 6.73 4.19
N CYS A 99 -10.44 7.47 3.23
CA CYS A 99 -9.67 8.08 2.15
C CYS A 99 -8.68 9.11 2.74
N PRO A 100 -7.37 8.99 2.50
CA PRO A 100 -6.39 9.95 3.00
C PRO A 100 -6.42 11.31 2.28
N TRP A 101 -7.18 11.43 1.18
CA TRP A 101 -7.36 12.69 0.45
C TRP A 101 -8.59 13.47 0.93
N CYS A 102 -9.78 12.85 0.96
CA CYS A 102 -11.04 13.52 1.28
C CYS A 102 -11.74 13.01 2.55
N ALA A 103 -11.13 12.10 3.31
CA ALA A 103 -11.66 11.51 4.54
C ALA A 103 -12.95 10.65 4.41
N ALA A 104 -13.40 10.37 3.18
CA ALA A 104 -14.53 9.46 2.91
C ALA A 104 -14.31 8.09 3.57
N LYS A 105 -15.35 7.50 4.15
CA LYS A 105 -15.29 6.21 4.86
C LYS A 105 -15.02 5.06 3.90
N PHE A 106 -14.14 4.14 4.30
CA PHE A 106 -13.90 2.85 3.65
C PHE A 106 -14.44 1.70 4.50
N GLY A 107 -14.60 0.54 3.88
CA GLY A 107 -15.16 -0.65 4.48
C GLY A 107 -16.65 -0.85 4.21
N PRO A 108 -17.26 -1.86 4.86
CA PRO A 108 -18.68 -2.14 4.71
C PRO A 108 -19.54 -0.96 5.17
N GLN A 109 -20.52 -0.63 4.33
CA GLN A 109 -21.59 0.28 4.66
C GLN A 109 -22.92 -0.40 4.35
N GLU A 110 -23.80 -0.41 5.35
CA GLU A 110 -25.20 -0.73 5.14
C GLU A 110 -25.77 0.28 4.16
N SER A 111 -26.35 -0.20 3.07
CA SER A 111 -27.14 0.66 2.21
C SER A 111 -28.28 1.21 3.06
N ALA A 112 -28.16 2.48 3.49
CA ALA A 112 -29.30 3.22 3.99
C ALA A 112 -30.36 3.12 2.88
N GLY A 113 -31.41 2.33 3.13
CA GLY A 113 -32.52 2.24 2.20
C GLY A 113 -32.92 3.66 1.88
N LEU A 114 -33.03 4.00 0.59
CA LEU A 114 -33.85 5.14 0.24
C LEU A 114 -35.17 4.91 0.97
N GLU A 115 -35.47 5.76 1.95
CA GLU A 115 -36.79 5.80 2.55
C GLU A 115 -37.75 6.00 1.38
N ALA A 116 -38.41 4.92 0.99
CA ALA A 116 -39.46 4.93 0.01
C ALA A 116 -40.57 5.82 0.59
N ARG A 117 -40.57 7.09 0.21
CA ARG A 117 -41.72 7.98 0.40
C ARG A 117 -42.89 7.36 -0.36
N GLY A 118 -43.72 6.62 0.37
CA GLY A 118 -45.05 6.21 -0.04
C GLY A 118 -45.14 4.81 -0.66
N SER A 119 -45.32 3.79 0.18
CA SER A 119 -46.08 2.60 -0.25
C SER A 119 -46.80 1.97 0.95
N ARG A 120 -48.11 1.81 0.77
CA ARG A 120 -49.09 1.25 1.71
C ARG A 120 -48.62 -0.09 2.29
N GLN A 121 -48.75 -0.22 3.59
CA GLN A 121 -48.50 -1.42 4.37
C GLN A 121 -49.55 -2.50 4.03
N VAL A 122 -49.15 -3.53 3.31
CA VAL A 122 -49.93 -4.77 3.16
C VAL A 122 -49.31 -5.82 4.09
N PHE A 123 -50.12 -6.32 5.01
CA PHE A 123 -49.76 -7.37 5.97
C PHE A 123 -49.52 -8.70 5.23
N GLY A 124 -48.26 -9.10 5.11
CA GLY A 124 -47.88 -10.41 4.56
C GLY A 124 -46.40 -10.66 4.76
N ARG A 125 -46.07 -11.67 5.59
CA ARG A 125 -44.75 -12.25 5.91
C ARG A 125 -43.56 -11.58 5.19
N THR A 126 -42.90 -10.66 5.89
CA THR A 126 -41.67 -10.01 5.43
C THR A 126 -40.50 -10.99 5.45
N LYS A 127 -40.08 -11.44 4.26
CA LYS A 127 -38.67 -11.83 4.06
C LYS A 127 -37.85 -10.56 4.32
N THR A 128 -36.97 -10.60 5.31
CA THR A 128 -35.96 -9.57 5.52
C THR A 128 -35.06 -9.52 4.28
N HIS A 129 -35.34 -8.58 3.39
CA HIS A 129 -34.40 -8.22 2.34
C HIS A 129 -33.16 -7.68 3.02
N SER A 130 -32.09 -8.48 3.10
CA SER A 130 -30.76 -8.01 3.43
C SER A 130 -30.42 -6.89 2.44
N GLY A 131 -30.43 -5.65 2.92
CA GLY A 131 -30.01 -4.50 2.12
C GLY A 131 -28.66 -4.80 1.47
N ALA A 132 -28.49 -4.43 0.20
CA ALA A 132 -27.23 -4.68 -0.49
C ALA A 132 -26.08 -4.08 0.33
N ILE A 133 -25.14 -4.90 0.76
CA ILE A 133 -23.96 -4.44 1.50
C ILE A 133 -23.01 -3.84 0.47
N ASN A 134 -22.71 -2.55 0.62
CA ASN A 134 -21.74 -1.89 -0.24
C ASN A 134 -20.42 -1.76 0.52
N VAL A 135 -19.37 -2.39 0.01
CA VAL A 135 -18.00 -2.19 0.51
C VAL A 135 -17.39 -1.02 -0.23
N LEU A 136 -17.06 0.04 0.50
CA LEU A 136 -16.49 1.26 -0.05
C LEU A 136 -14.97 1.29 0.08
N GLY A 137 -14.30 2.00 -0.82
CA GLY A 137 -12.87 2.27 -0.70
C GLY A 137 -11.94 1.24 -1.35
N TYR A 138 -12.46 0.08 -1.75
CA TYR A 138 -11.66 -1.04 -2.29
C TYR A 138 -12.24 -1.51 -3.62
N SER A 139 -11.39 -1.65 -4.64
CA SER A 139 -11.78 -2.13 -5.97
C SER A 139 -10.81 -3.19 -6.47
N LYS A 140 -11.35 -4.14 -7.25
CA LYS A 140 -10.52 -5.08 -8.01
C LYS A 140 -10.08 -4.42 -9.30
N GLU A 141 -8.77 -4.27 -9.50
CA GLU A 141 -8.19 -3.64 -10.69
C GLU A 141 -6.93 -4.36 -11.16
N ARG A 142 -6.61 -4.20 -12.45
CA ARG A 142 -5.39 -4.74 -13.04
C ARG A 142 -4.19 -3.87 -12.63
N ARG A 143 -3.19 -4.46 -11.99
CA ARG A 143 -1.90 -3.82 -11.66
C ARG A 143 -0.78 -4.69 -12.22
N GLY A 144 -0.04 -4.16 -13.19
CA GLY A 144 1.02 -4.91 -13.87
C GLY A 144 0.47 -6.16 -14.55
N SER A 145 0.99 -7.32 -14.14
CA SER A 145 0.70 -8.63 -14.72
C SER A 145 -0.50 -9.37 -14.12
N ALA A 146 -1.16 -8.83 -13.09
CA ALA A 146 -2.25 -9.52 -12.39
C ALA A 146 -3.37 -8.57 -11.95
N ASP A 147 -4.55 -9.14 -11.67
CA ASP A 147 -5.57 -8.42 -10.93
C ASP A 147 -5.20 -8.36 -9.44
N THR A 148 -5.49 -7.23 -8.80
CA THR A 148 -5.25 -7.02 -7.38
C THR A 148 -6.36 -6.16 -6.77
N VAL A 149 -6.29 -5.91 -5.46
CA VAL A 149 -7.13 -4.95 -4.76
C VAL A 149 -6.38 -3.63 -4.63
N VAL A 150 -7.01 -2.56 -5.11
CA VAL A 150 -6.51 -1.18 -4.97
C VAL A 150 -7.45 -0.35 -4.11
N TYR A 151 -6.94 0.73 -3.54
CA TYR A 151 -7.74 1.69 -2.79
C TYR A 151 -8.32 2.74 -3.75
N ARG A 152 -9.65 2.76 -3.90
CA ARG A 152 -10.34 3.74 -4.74
C ARG A 152 -11.45 4.41 -3.95
N CYS A 153 -11.42 5.75 -3.92
CA CYS A 153 -12.39 6.50 -3.15
C CYS A 153 -13.81 6.37 -3.74
N SER A 154 -14.81 6.16 -2.88
CA SER A 154 -16.22 6.08 -3.28
C SER A 154 -16.85 7.44 -3.58
N ASP A 155 -16.25 8.53 -3.09
CA ASP A 155 -16.70 9.89 -3.40
C ASP A 155 -16.40 10.24 -4.86
N LYS A 156 -17.45 10.62 -5.61
CA LYS A 156 -17.39 11.00 -7.04
C LYS A 156 -16.58 12.28 -7.28
N ASN A 157 -16.51 13.15 -6.28
CA ASN A 157 -15.76 14.41 -6.35
C ASN A 157 -14.29 14.22 -5.95
N CYS A 158 -13.92 13.05 -5.43
CA CYS A 158 -12.54 12.76 -5.09
C CYS A 158 -11.69 12.53 -6.35
N GLU A 159 -10.51 13.14 -6.36
CA GLU A 159 -9.52 12.99 -7.42
C GLU A 159 -9.05 11.54 -7.60
N PHE A 160 -9.02 10.78 -6.49
CA PHE A 160 -8.64 9.36 -6.44
C PHE A 160 -9.86 8.42 -6.41
N GLY A 161 -11.03 8.92 -6.81
CA GLY A 161 -12.28 8.16 -6.85
C GLY A 161 -12.65 7.67 -8.25
N GLY A 162 -13.96 7.53 -8.48
CA GLY A 162 -14.53 7.12 -9.76
C GLY A 162 -14.72 5.61 -9.90
N LEU A 163 -15.09 5.16 -11.11
CA LEU A 163 -15.16 3.74 -11.44
C LEU A 163 -13.78 3.23 -11.91
N PRO A 164 -13.47 1.94 -11.73
CA PRO A 164 -12.33 1.31 -12.40
C PRO A 164 -12.33 1.63 -13.90
N GLY A 165 -11.18 2.03 -14.43
CA GLY A 165 -11.04 2.39 -15.86
C GLY A 165 -11.56 3.77 -16.26
N SER A 166 -12.06 4.60 -15.32
CA SER A 166 -12.55 5.97 -15.61
C SER A 166 -11.47 7.00 -15.97
N GLY A 167 -10.23 6.58 -16.24
CA GLY A 167 -9.07 7.45 -16.48
C GLY A 167 -8.47 8.07 -15.21
N ARG A 168 -9.20 8.07 -14.08
CA ARG A 168 -8.66 8.48 -12.77
C ARG A 168 -7.89 7.33 -12.12
N LEU A 169 -6.70 7.63 -11.61
CA LEU A 169 -5.87 6.67 -10.90
C LEU A 169 -6.42 6.40 -9.48
N PRO A 170 -6.26 5.18 -8.95
CA PRO A 170 -6.56 4.90 -7.55
C PRO A 170 -5.63 5.67 -6.61
N LEU A 171 -5.88 5.56 -5.30
CA LEU A 171 -4.99 6.13 -4.29
C LEU A 171 -3.57 5.51 -4.42
N PRO A 172 -2.51 6.31 -4.18
CA PRO A 172 -1.11 5.91 -4.36
C PRO A 172 -0.59 4.99 -3.24
N ILE A 173 -1.30 3.89 -2.98
CA ILE A 173 -1.18 3.11 -1.75
C ILE A 173 -1.10 1.63 -2.11
N VAL A 174 -0.08 0.95 -1.57
CA VAL A 174 0.22 -0.46 -1.86
C VAL A 174 0.42 -1.20 -0.54
N VAL A 175 -0.35 -2.27 -0.31
CA VAL A 175 -0.26 -3.04 0.95
C VAL A 175 -0.13 -4.55 0.75
N ILE A 176 -0.22 -5.01 -0.49
CA ILE A 176 -0.17 -6.44 -0.84
C ILE A 176 1.27 -6.75 -1.23
N ASP A 177 1.89 -7.74 -0.57
CA ASP A 177 3.31 -8.06 -0.80
C ASP A 177 3.65 -8.27 -2.28
N GLU A 178 2.84 -9.05 -3.00
CA GLU A 178 3.08 -9.30 -4.43
C GLU A 178 3.10 -8.00 -5.25
N ASP A 179 2.27 -7.01 -4.90
CA ASP A 179 2.29 -5.70 -5.57
C ASP A 179 3.48 -4.85 -5.17
N VAL A 180 3.88 -4.91 -3.89
CA VAL A 180 5.09 -4.24 -3.39
C VAL A 180 6.33 -4.81 -4.08
N LEU A 181 6.42 -6.13 -4.25
CA LEU A 181 7.58 -6.79 -4.83
C LEU A 181 7.61 -6.74 -6.36
N GLU A 182 6.46 -6.73 -7.05
CA GLU A 182 6.43 -6.55 -8.52
C GLU A 182 6.71 -5.10 -8.91
N ARG A 183 6.17 -4.13 -8.17
CA ARG A 183 6.42 -2.71 -8.41
C ARG A 183 6.61 -1.97 -7.09
N PRO A 184 7.86 -1.90 -6.60
CA PRO A 184 8.18 -1.22 -5.35
C PRO A 184 7.68 0.23 -5.30
N PRO A 185 7.05 0.67 -4.19
CA PRO A 185 6.65 2.06 -4.00
C PRO A 185 7.86 2.95 -3.71
N ASN A 186 7.69 4.27 -3.74
CA ASN A 186 8.79 5.19 -3.45
C ASN A 186 9.16 5.18 -1.96
N LEU A 187 8.17 5.17 -1.08
CA LEU A 187 8.37 4.95 0.35
C LEU A 187 7.81 3.58 0.71
N LEU A 188 8.64 2.71 1.27
CA LEU A 188 8.18 1.45 1.84
C LEU A 188 8.32 1.47 3.35
N ILE A 189 7.20 1.28 4.04
CA ILE A 189 7.18 1.06 5.47
C ILE A 189 7.11 -0.43 5.72
N GLY A 190 8.08 -1.00 6.42
CA GLY A 190 8.10 -2.42 6.74
C GLY A 190 8.45 -2.72 8.19
N THR A 191 8.08 -3.92 8.63
CA THR A 191 8.45 -4.43 9.96
C THR A 191 9.64 -5.38 9.87
N VAL A 192 10.42 -5.47 10.95
CA VAL A 192 11.62 -6.34 11.04
C VAL A 192 11.33 -7.80 10.67
N ASP A 193 10.14 -8.32 10.99
CA ASP A 193 9.72 -9.69 10.63
C ASP A 193 9.64 -9.90 9.11
N LYS A 194 9.25 -8.89 8.35
CA LYS A 194 9.29 -8.94 6.88
C LYS A 194 10.70 -8.78 6.35
N PHE A 195 11.51 -7.90 6.94
CA PHE A 195 12.91 -7.76 6.55
C PHE A 195 13.74 -9.02 6.79
N ALA A 196 13.39 -9.83 7.79
CA ALA A 196 13.99 -11.15 7.97
C ALA A 196 13.88 -12.00 6.68
N MET A 197 12.80 -11.85 5.92
CA MET A 197 12.62 -12.55 4.65
C MET A 197 13.69 -12.22 3.60
N LEU A 198 14.40 -11.09 3.71
CA LEU A 198 15.49 -10.73 2.79
C LEU A 198 16.58 -11.79 2.75
N ALA A 199 16.81 -12.51 3.85
CA ALA A 199 17.85 -13.53 3.92
C ALA A 199 17.54 -14.78 3.05
N TRP A 200 16.28 -15.05 2.72
CA TRP A 200 15.89 -16.28 1.98
C TRP A 200 14.88 -16.08 0.86
N SER A 201 14.38 -14.86 0.63
CA SER A 201 13.42 -14.55 -0.44
C SER A 201 14.07 -13.70 -1.53
N PRO A 202 14.49 -14.30 -2.67
CA PRO A 202 15.09 -13.55 -3.77
C PRO A 202 14.18 -12.43 -4.32
N ARG A 203 12.86 -12.62 -4.30
CA ARG A 203 11.90 -11.60 -4.76
C ARG A 203 11.97 -10.31 -3.92
N ALA A 204 12.37 -10.40 -2.65
CA ALA A 204 12.49 -9.23 -1.78
C ALA A 204 13.66 -8.31 -2.16
N ARG A 205 14.61 -8.77 -2.97
CA ARG A 205 15.71 -7.96 -3.52
C ARG A 205 15.23 -6.86 -4.46
N SER A 206 14.04 -7.01 -5.05
CA SER A 206 13.39 -5.97 -5.87
C SER A 206 13.21 -4.64 -5.12
N ILE A 207 13.01 -4.69 -3.79
CA ILE A 207 12.93 -3.49 -2.91
C ILE A 207 14.21 -2.64 -3.02
N PHE A 208 15.35 -3.30 -3.24
CA PHE A 208 16.67 -2.67 -3.37
C PHE A 208 17.05 -2.38 -4.84
N GLY A 209 16.12 -2.59 -5.77
CA GLY A 209 16.36 -2.39 -7.19
C GLY A 209 17.20 -3.47 -7.85
N ILE A 210 17.28 -4.66 -7.25
CA ILE A 210 18.02 -5.80 -7.78
C ILE A 210 17.06 -6.69 -8.57
N ASP A 211 17.44 -7.02 -9.81
CA ASP A 211 16.66 -7.89 -10.69
C ASP A 211 16.86 -9.39 -10.39
N GLU A 212 16.18 -10.25 -11.16
CA GLU A 212 16.27 -11.71 -11.00
C GLU A 212 17.67 -12.27 -11.27
N SER A 213 18.50 -11.55 -12.04
CA SER A 213 19.90 -11.91 -12.29
C SER A 213 20.83 -11.50 -11.14
N GLY A 214 20.32 -10.81 -10.12
CA GLY A 214 21.10 -10.32 -9.00
C GLY A 214 21.84 -9.01 -9.28
N ARG A 215 21.49 -8.31 -10.36
CA ARG A 215 22.11 -7.03 -10.74
C ARG A 215 21.22 -5.85 -10.38
N HIS A 216 21.84 -4.73 -10.02
CA HIS A 216 21.13 -3.47 -9.81
C HIS A 216 20.59 -2.94 -11.15
N LYS A 217 19.28 -2.70 -11.22
CA LYS A 217 18.57 -2.07 -12.36
C LYS A 217 18.39 -0.55 -12.15
N GLY A 218 19.15 0.02 -11.22
CA GLY A 218 19.05 1.39 -10.74
C GLY A 218 19.61 1.48 -9.33
N ARG A 219 19.58 2.67 -8.74
CA ARG A 219 20.16 2.85 -7.41
C ARG A 219 19.40 2.09 -6.32
N PRO A 220 20.11 1.61 -5.29
CA PRO A 220 19.51 1.14 -4.06
C PRO A 220 18.80 2.30 -3.33
N PRO A 221 18.05 2.02 -2.25
CA PRO A 221 17.35 3.05 -1.49
C PRO A 221 18.30 4.14 -1.01
N THR A 222 17.99 5.39 -1.34
CA THR A 222 18.80 6.57 -0.98
C THR A 222 18.70 6.97 0.50
N LEU A 223 17.69 6.47 1.20
CA LEU A 223 17.47 6.73 2.62
C LEU A 223 16.86 5.51 3.30
N VAL A 224 17.52 5.01 4.34
CA VAL A 224 17.00 3.98 5.24
C VAL A 224 16.79 4.60 6.61
N ILE A 225 15.58 4.49 7.15
CA ILE A 225 15.20 5.05 8.46
C ILE A 225 14.86 3.90 9.39
N GLN A 226 15.52 3.86 10.55
CA GLN A 226 15.13 3.00 11.66
C GLN A 226 14.26 3.77 12.63
N ASP A 227 12.97 3.43 12.69
CA ASP A 227 12.08 3.92 13.73
C ASP A 227 12.18 3.01 14.97
N GLU A 228 11.94 3.58 16.15
CA GLU A 228 12.06 2.88 17.44
C GLU A 228 13.46 2.31 17.75
N LEU A 229 14.50 3.13 17.53
CA LEU A 229 15.90 2.74 17.76
C LEU A 229 16.12 2.17 19.17
N HIS A 230 15.38 2.62 20.18
CA HIS A 230 15.53 2.15 21.57
C HIS A 230 15.22 0.65 21.75
N LEU A 231 14.49 0.03 20.81
CA LEU A 231 14.14 -1.40 20.85
C LEU A 231 15.26 -2.31 20.32
N ILE A 232 16.35 -1.75 19.80
CA ILE A 232 17.54 -2.52 19.39
C ILE A 232 18.49 -2.83 20.56
N SER A 233 18.25 -2.29 21.76
CA SER A 233 19.15 -2.51 22.90
C SER A 233 18.93 -3.84 23.62
N GLY A 234 17.94 -4.65 23.19
CA GLY A 234 17.58 -5.94 23.79
C GLY A 234 17.91 -7.16 22.90
N PRO A 235 17.41 -8.36 23.24
CA PRO A 235 17.63 -9.59 22.46
C PRO A 235 17.21 -9.48 20.99
N LEU A 236 16.23 -8.63 20.71
CA LEU A 236 15.77 -8.32 19.36
C LEU A 236 16.85 -7.59 18.54
N GLY A 237 17.65 -6.74 19.18
CA GLY A 237 18.77 -6.03 18.57
C GLY A 237 19.85 -6.92 18.02
N SER A 238 20.21 -7.96 18.76
CA SER A 238 21.20 -8.95 18.30
C SER A 238 20.74 -9.65 17.01
N MET A 239 19.44 -9.92 16.86
CA MET A 239 18.90 -10.46 15.61
C MET A 239 18.82 -9.40 14.51
N VAL A 240 18.41 -8.17 14.83
CA VAL A 240 18.34 -7.06 13.88
C VAL A 240 19.72 -6.76 13.29
N GLY A 241 20.79 -6.82 14.10
CA GLY A 241 22.16 -6.60 13.63
C GLY A 241 22.56 -7.52 12.48
N ALA A 242 22.12 -8.79 12.47
CA ALA A 242 22.36 -9.70 11.35
C ALA A 242 21.64 -9.26 10.07
N TYR A 243 20.43 -8.69 10.19
CA TYR A 243 19.69 -8.15 9.05
C TYR A 243 20.28 -6.83 8.55
N GLU A 244 20.91 -6.03 9.40
CA GLU A 244 21.63 -4.82 8.97
C GLU A 244 22.74 -5.16 7.99
N THR A 245 23.53 -6.20 8.25
CA THR A 245 24.58 -6.65 7.32
C THR A 245 24.02 -7.06 5.96
N VAL A 246 22.85 -7.71 5.93
CA VAL A 246 22.17 -8.07 4.68
C VAL A 246 21.68 -6.81 3.95
N ILE A 247 21.07 -5.86 4.67
CA ILE A 247 20.56 -4.61 4.10
C ILE A 247 21.72 -3.78 3.53
N GLU A 248 22.82 -3.67 4.27
CA GLU A 248 24.04 -3.00 3.80
C GLU A 248 24.57 -3.67 2.53
N ALA A 249 24.70 -4.99 2.51
CA ALA A 249 25.14 -5.73 1.33
C ALA A 249 24.22 -5.54 0.11
N LEU A 250 22.90 -5.45 0.32
CA LEU A 250 21.92 -5.18 -0.74
C LEU A 250 21.91 -3.70 -1.20
N CYS A 251 22.50 -2.80 -0.42
CA CYS A 251 22.67 -1.39 -0.75
C CYS A 251 24.05 -1.08 -1.34
N ILE A 252 25.01 -2.01 -1.27
CA ILE A 252 26.31 -1.85 -1.92
C ILE A 252 26.12 -2.16 -3.40
N ASP A 253 26.03 -1.10 -4.19
CA ASP A 253 26.28 -1.17 -5.62
C ASP A 253 27.80 -1.14 -5.81
N PRO A 254 28.46 -2.26 -6.18
CA PRO A 254 29.88 -2.22 -6.50
C PRO A 254 30.04 -1.31 -7.72
N LEU A 255 30.53 -0.09 -7.49
CA LEU A 255 30.86 0.86 -8.53
C LEU A 255 31.79 0.19 -9.55
N GLY A 256 31.22 -0.31 -10.65
CA GLY A 256 31.96 -1.04 -11.68
C GLY A 256 31.20 -2.24 -12.24
N GLY A 257 30.24 -1.98 -13.11
CA GLY A 257 30.07 -2.80 -14.31
C GLY A 257 31.15 -2.42 -15.32
#